data_AF-A0A0L8VMH0-F1
#
_entry.id   AF-A0A0L8VMH0-F1
#
_cell.length_a   1.000
_cell.length_b   1.000
_cell.length_c   1.000
_cell.angle_alpha   90.00
_cell.angle_beta   90.00
_cell.angle_gamma   90.00
#
_symmetry.space_group_name_H-M   'P 1'
#
loop_
_entity.id
_entity.type
_entity.pdbx_description
1 polymer ?
#
loop_
_entity_poly.entity_id
_entity_poly.type
_entity_poly.pdbx_seq_one_letter_code
_entity_poly.pdbx_strand_id
1 'polypeptide(L)'
;MFSQIVLLLSAFIYVVSATARRGTIKGRLDLAASNITGFVSTRTSFKLYQIGNFSTEYPYTSTTMFQDDEGNFEFANLPLNDGVNETTYYVMYPASMDFNLKPNRILIEFKNLENGTLQLNAFKNFFGREYFPSKDITYPEKLQSMKVHPYITVELLHKAPIRSYLQARNVSIFSTGIVGNILNSRWKLAGVITLIALVVFPIIVEKLDPETARAIREEAKRKQREKYAAVASK
;
A
#
# COMPACT_ATOMS: atom_id res chain seq x y z
N MET A 1 -20.05 -60.82 -15.29
CA MET A 1 -18.88 -60.52 -14.43
C MET A 1 -18.20 -59.19 -14.77
N PHE A 2 -17.94 -58.85 -16.05
CA PHE A 2 -17.31 -57.57 -16.42
C PHE A 2 -18.04 -56.31 -15.92
N SER A 3 -19.37 -56.26 -15.95
CA SER A 3 -20.15 -55.11 -15.47
C SER A 3 -19.99 -54.84 -13.96
N GLN A 4 -19.90 -55.89 -13.14
CA GLN A 4 -19.71 -55.75 -11.69
C GLN A 4 -18.29 -55.30 -11.34
N ILE A 5 -17.28 -55.74 -12.10
CA ILE A 5 -15.89 -55.31 -11.93
C ILE A 5 -15.74 -53.84 -12.28
N VAL A 6 -16.38 -53.37 -13.36
CA VAL A 6 -16.36 -51.95 -13.76
C VAL A 6 -17.06 -51.05 -12.72
N LEU A 7 -18.18 -51.51 -12.16
CA LEU A 7 -18.88 -50.80 -11.07
C LEU A 7 -18.07 -50.74 -9.78
N LEU A 8 -17.37 -51.82 -9.43
CA LEU A 8 -16.47 -51.84 -8.27
C LEU A 8 -15.26 -50.92 -8.49
N LEU A 9 -14.69 -50.89 -9.70
CA LEU A 9 -13.55 -50.03 -10.02
C LEU A 9 -13.95 -48.54 -9.98
N SER A 10 -15.12 -48.19 -10.52
CA SER A 10 -15.62 -46.81 -10.51
C SER A 10 -15.97 -46.35 -9.09
N ALA A 11 -16.57 -47.21 -8.27
CA ALA A 11 -16.82 -46.94 -6.86
C ALA A 11 -15.50 -46.75 -6.08
N PHE A 12 -14.49 -47.58 -6.34
CA PHE A 12 -13.19 -47.47 -5.69
C PHE A 12 -12.46 -46.16 -6.06
N ILE A 13 -12.49 -45.76 -7.33
CA ILE A 13 -11.93 -44.49 -7.80
C ILE A 13 -12.65 -43.29 -7.13
N TYR A 14 -13.97 -43.38 -6.94
CA TYR A 14 -14.76 -42.35 -6.28
C TYR A 14 -14.40 -42.20 -4.79
N VAL A 15 -14.22 -43.34 -4.09
CA VAL A 15 -13.85 -43.35 -2.67
C VAL A 15 -12.43 -42.83 -2.45
N VAL A 16 -11.46 -43.23 -3.29
CA VAL A 16 -10.06 -42.76 -3.19
C VAL A 16 -9.96 -41.25 -3.50
N SER A 17 -10.79 -40.73 -4.40
CA SER A 17 -10.83 -39.28 -4.70
C SER A 17 -11.43 -38.45 -3.56
N ALA A 18 -12.31 -39.04 -2.75
CA ALA A 18 -12.98 -38.36 -1.63
C ALA A 18 -12.07 -38.19 -0.38
N THR A 19 -10.99 -38.96 -0.26
CA THR A 19 -10.08 -38.90 0.89
C THR A 19 -8.93 -37.89 0.76
N ALA A 20 -8.83 -37.18 -0.37
CA ALA A 20 -7.79 -36.18 -0.56
C ALA A 20 -8.03 -34.97 0.36
N ARG A 21 -7.04 -34.65 1.22
CA ARG A 21 -7.12 -33.49 2.09
C ARG A 21 -7.11 -32.22 1.25
N ARG A 22 -8.06 -31.32 1.49
CA ARG A 22 -8.16 -30.03 0.80
C ARG A 22 -7.92 -28.89 1.77
N GLY A 23 -7.28 -27.84 1.27
CA GLY A 23 -7.10 -26.59 2.01
C GLY A 23 -8.33 -25.69 1.88
N THR A 24 -8.52 -24.85 2.89
CA THR A 24 -9.52 -23.77 2.87
C THR A 24 -8.88 -22.50 3.37
N ILE A 25 -9.08 -21.40 2.64
CA ILE A 25 -8.63 -20.06 3.04
C ILE A 25 -9.88 -19.25 3.38
N LYS A 26 -9.95 -18.77 4.63
CA LYS A 26 -10.99 -17.86 5.09
C LYS A 26 -10.40 -16.48 5.28
N GLY A 27 -11.07 -15.48 4.73
CA GLY A 27 -10.68 -14.08 4.89
C GLY A 27 -11.88 -13.17 5.09
N ARG A 28 -11.60 -11.98 5.59
CA ARG A 28 -12.57 -10.91 5.75
C ARG A 28 -11.93 -9.59 5.37
N LEU A 29 -12.63 -8.81 4.56
CA LEU A 29 -12.28 -7.43 4.30
C LEU A 29 -12.91 -6.54 5.37
N ASP A 30 -12.07 -5.96 6.23
CA ASP A 30 -12.51 -5.02 7.25
C ASP A 30 -12.69 -3.62 6.65
N LEU A 31 -13.94 -3.16 6.62
CA LEU A 31 -14.33 -1.83 6.21
C LEU A 31 -14.78 -1.04 7.43
N ALA A 32 -13.85 -0.84 8.38
CA ALA A 32 -14.08 -0.20 9.66
C ALA A 32 -14.79 1.18 9.63
N ALA A 33 -14.93 1.83 8.46
CA ALA A 33 -15.57 3.14 8.31
C ALA A 33 -16.61 3.25 7.18
N SER A 34 -16.86 2.18 6.42
CA SER A 34 -17.72 2.25 5.23
C SER A 34 -18.58 1.01 5.07
N ASN A 35 -19.90 1.18 4.95
CA ASN A 35 -20.80 0.06 4.71
C ASN A 35 -20.52 -0.59 3.34
N ILE A 36 -20.50 -1.93 3.28
CA ILE A 36 -20.52 -2.66 2.01
C ILE A 36 -21.86 -2.41 1.36
N THR A 37 -21.88 -1.59 0.33
CA THR A 37 -23.03 -1.48 -0.57
C THR A 37 -22.91 -2.56 -1.65
N GLY A 38 -24.04 -2.96 -2.25
CA GLY A 38 -24.05 -3.98 -3.31
C GLY A 38 -23.13 -3.68 -4.50
N PHE A 39 -22.85 -2.39 -4.78
CA PHE A 39 -21.91 -2.00 -5.83
C PHE A 39 -20.43 -2.22 -5.45
N VAL A 40 -20.06 -2.04 -4.17
CA VAL A 40 -18.70 -2.30 -3.67
C VAL A 40 -18.38 -3.80 -3.73
N SER A 41 -19.41 -4.62 -3.46
CA SER A 41 -19.25 -6.06 -3.40
C SER A 41 -18.86 -6.67 -4.75
N THR A 42 -19.48 -6.19 -5.84
CA THR A 42 -19.25 -6.71 -7.20
C THR A 42 -17.95 -6.21 -7.84
N ARG A 43 -17.40 -5.08 -7.36
CA ARG A 43 -16.21 -4.44 -7.92
C ARG A 43 -14.93 -4.71 -7.11
N THR A 44 -15.03 -5.62 -6.16
CA THR A 44 -13.92 -6.10 -5.34
C THR A 44 -13.82 -7.61 -5.51
N SER A 45 -12.63 -8.10 -5.86
CA SER A 45 -12.39 -9.51 -6.09
C SER A 45 -11.09 -9.95 -5.44
N PHE A 46 -11.07 -11.20 -4.99
CA PHE A 46 -9.88 -11.83 -4.45
C PHE A 46 -9.48 -12.92 -5.42
N LYS A 47 -8.28 -12.80 -5.99
CA LYS A 47 -7.74 -13.83 -6.88
C LYS A 47 -6.65 -14.61 -6.13
N LEU A 48 -6.70 -15.93 -6.24
CA LEU A 48 -5.72 -16.85 -5.68
C LEU A 48 -4.98 -17.53 -6.81
N TYR A 49 -3.66 -17.65 -6.68
CA TYR A 49 -2.80 -18.29 -7.66
C TYR A 49 -1.76 -19.17 -6.96
N GLN A 50 -1.62 -20.42 -7.38
CA GLN A 50 -0.62 -21.33 -6.87
C GLN A 50 0.75 -20.99 -7.44
N ILE A 51 1.78 -20.99 -6.61
CA ILE A 51 3.17 -20.81 -7.04
C ILE A 51 4.05 -21.88 -6.41
N GLY A 52 5.06 -22.33 -7.16
CA GLY A 52 6.04 -23.29 -6.67
C GLY A 52 5.47 -24.69 -6.42
N ASN A 53 6.34 -25.69 -6.59
CA ASN A 53 6.13 -27.09 -6.24
C ASN A 53 4.68 -27.58 -6.41
N PHE A 54 4.16 -27.61 -7.64
CA PHE A 54 2.86 -28.18 -7.95
C PHE A 54 3.06 -29.31 -8.97
N SER A 55 2.38 -30.44 -8.76
CA SER A 55 2.50 -31.63 -9.61
C SER A 55 1.46 -31.68 -10.74
N THR A 56 0.56 -30.70 -10.79
CA THR A 56 -0.41 -30.54 -11.87
C THR A 56 0.23 -29.90 -13.09
N GLU A 57 -0.29 -30.15 -14.29
CA GLU A 57 0.22 -29.52 -15.52
C GLU A 57 0.13 -27.99 -15.47
N TYR A 58 -0.93 -27.46 -14.84
CA TYR A 58 -1.15 -26.04 -14.64
C TYR A 58 -1.26 -25.70 -13.14
N PRO A 59 -0.74 -24.54 -12.71
CA PRO A 59 -0.96 -24.04 -11.35
C PRO A 59 -2.45 -23.80 -11.08
N TYR A 60 -2.91 -24.10 -9.87
CA TYR A 60 -4.28 -23.79 -9.47
C TYR A 60 -4.52 -22.27 -9.45
N THR A 61 -5.67 -21.85 -9.97
CA THR A 61 -6.13 -20.47 -9.92
C THR A 61 -7.61 -20.43 -9.56
N SER A 62 -8.00 -19.49 -8.71
CA SER A 62 -9.40 -19.28 -8.35
C SER A 62 -9.66 -17.80 -8.09
N THR A 63 -10.89 -17.35 -8.31
CA THR A 63 -11.32 -15.99 -7.99
C THR A 63 -12.59 -16.09 -7.19
N THR A 64 -12.64 -15.38 -6.07
CA THR A 64 -13.82 -15.30 -5.20
C THR A 64 -14.22 -13.84 -5.00
N MET A 65 -15.50 -13.65 -4.68
CA MET A 65 -16.11 -12.38 -4.33
C MET A 65 -16.53 -12.44 -2.85
N PHE A 66 -17.20 -11.40 -2.36
CA PHE A 66 -17.79 -11.47 -1.02
C PHE A 66 -18.93 -12.47 -0.94
N GLN A 67 -19.03 -13.13 0.21
CA GLN A 67 -20.12 -14.02 0.58
C GLN A 67 -21.22 -13.27 1.35
N ASP A 68 -20.82 -12.35 2.23
CA ASP A 68 -21.72 -11.67 3.16
C ASP A 68 -21.47 -10.15 3.17
N ASP A 69 -22.45 -9.40 3.71
CA ASP A 69 -22.36 -7.96 3.95
C ASP A 69 -21.29 -7.58 5.00
N GLU A 70 -20.79 -8.57 5.75
CA GLU A 70 -19.67 -8.43 6.68
C GLU A 70 -18.29 -8.39 5.99
N GLY A 71 -18.24 -8.67 4.68
CA GLY A 71 -17.01 -8.67 3.90
C GLY A 71 -16.25 -10.00 3.93
N ASN A 72 -16.92 -11.09 4.28
CA ASN A 72 -16.33 -12.42 4.31
C ASN A 72 -16.08 -12.95 2.90
N PHE A 73 -14.98 -13.66 2.71
CA PHE A 73 -14.66 -14.37 1.47
C PHE A 73 -13.94 -15.68 1.78
N GLU A 74 -14.15 -16.69 0.93
CA GLU A 74 -13.59 -18.02 1.12
C GLU A 74 -13.11 -18.61 -0.20
N PHE A 75 -12.01 -19.35 -0.10
CA PHE A 75 -11.58 -20.31 -1.11
C PHE A 75 -11.62 -21.70 -0.50
N ALA A 76 -12.48 -22.56 -1.03
CA ALA A 76 -12.61 -23.96 -0.61
C ALA A 76 -11.99 -24.90 -1.64
N ASN A 77 -11.77 -26.15 -1.24
CA ASN A 77 -11.31 -27.24 -2.10
C ASN A 77 -9.93 -26.98 -2.75
N LEU A 78 -9.01 -26.35 -2.01
CA LEU A 78 -7.67 -26.05 -2.53
C LEU A 78 -6.83 -27.34 -2.64
N PRO A 79 -6.19 -27.58 -3.79
CA PRO A 79 -5.18 -28.63 -3.92
C PRO A 79 -4.03 -28.38 -2.95
N LEU A 80 -3.58 -29.43 -2.26
CA LEU A 80 -2.43 -29.40 -1.37
C LEU A 80 -1.45 -30.48 -1.80
N ASN A 81 -0.17 -30.25 -1.53
CA ASN A 81 0.83 -31.29 -1.63
C ASN A 81 0.77 -32.15 -0.38
N ASP A 82 0.81 -33.46 -0.57
CA ASP A 82 0.85 -34.43 0.53
C ASP A 82 2.29 -34.89 0.77
N GLY A 83 2.67 -35.02 2.04
CA GLY A 83 4.03 -35.42 2.43
C GLY A 83 4.50 -34.73 3.71
N VAL A 84 5.59 -35.24 4.30
CA VAL A 84 6.16 -34.69 5.54
C VAL A 84 6.90 -33.40 5.22
N ASN A 85 6.54 -32.29 5.87
CA ASN A 85 7.10 -30.96 5.63
C ASN A 85 6.91 -30.43 4.18
N GLU A 86 6.01 -31.05 3.40
CA GLU A 86 5.64 -30.52 2.10
C GLU A 86 4.91 -29.19 2.24
N THR A 87 5.28 -28.26 1.38
CA THR A 87 4.74 -26.90 1.35
C THR A 87 4.00 -26.64 0.07
N THR A 88 2.81 -26.06 0.17
CA THR A 88 2.07 -25.53 -0.96
C THR A 88 1.93 -24.03 -0.79
N TYR A 89 2.39 -23.27 -1.77
CA TYR A 89 2.32 -21.82 -1.73
C TYR A 89 1.22 -21.29 -2.65
N TYR A 90 0.44 -20.38 -2.09
CA TYR A 90 -0.53 -19.60 -2.83
C TYR A 90 -0.21 -18.13 -2.66
N VAL A 91 -0.50 -17.35 -3.69
CA VAL A 91 -0.49 -15.89 -3.62
C VAL A 91 -1.92 -15.41 -3.80
N MET A 92 -2.38 -14.65 -2.82
CA MET A 92 -3.66 -13.97 -2.88
C MET A 92 -3.47 -12.50 -3.27
N TYR A 93 -4.30 -12.08 -4.21
CA TYR A 93 -4.37 -10.76 -4.80
C TYR A 93 -5.69 -10.12 -4.40
N PRO A 94 -5.75 -9.43 -3.24
CA PRO A 94 -6.89 -8.59 -2.91
C PRO A 94 -6.88 -7.36 -3.82
N ALA A 95 -7.97 -7.16 -4.56
CA ALA A 95 -8.11 -6.00 -5.44
C ALA A 95 -9.52 -5.43 -5.38
N SER A 96 -9.61 -4.12 -5.18
CA SER A 96 -10.85 -3.36 -5.35
C SER A 96 -10.66 -2.30 -6.42
N MET A 97 -11.70 -2.07 -7.22
CA MET A 97 -11.74 -0.93 -8.11
C MET A 97 -12.06 0.35 -7.34
N ASP A 98 -12.80 0.29 -6.25
CA ASP A 98 -13.25 1.51 -5.55
C ASP A 98 -12.31 1.94 -4.42
N PHE A 99 -11.56 0.99 -3.85
CA PHE A 99 -10.71 1.22 -2.70
C PHE A 99 -9.26 0.81 -2.92
N ASN A 100 -8.34 1.47 -2.22
CA ASN A 100 -6.98 0.99 -2.07
C ASN A 100 -6.91 0.06 -0.85
N LEU A 101 -6.54 -1.20 -1.09
CA LEU A 101 -6.48 -2.23 -0.05
C LEU A 101 -5.05 -2.37 0.49
N LYS A 102 -4.94 -2.86 1.71
CA LYS A 102 -3.68 -3.32 2.31
C LYS A 102 -3.94 -4.65 3.05
N PRO A 103 -3.00 -5.61 2.99
CA PRO A 103 -1.83 -5.65 2.12
C PRO A 103 -2.21 -5.87 0.64
N ASN A 104 -1.39 -5.38 -0.29
CA ASN A 104 -1.63 -5.52 -1.73
C ASN A 104 -1.38 -6.94 -2.25
N ARG A 105 -0.50 -7.69 -1.59
CA ARG A 105 -0.16 -9.09 -1.90
C ARG A 105 -0.05 -9.87 -0.61
N ILE A 106 -0.60 -11.07 -0.59
CA ILE A 106 -0.52 -11.97 0.55
C ILE A 106 0.07 -13.28 0.06
N LEU A 107 1.18 -13.68 0.65
CA LEU A 107 1.71 -15.03 0.49
C LEU A 107 1.03 -15.93 1.51
N ILE A 108 0.51 -17.05 1.06
CA ILE A 108 -0.15 -18.05 1.87
C ILE A 108 0.67 -19.33 1.75
N GLU A 109 1.07 -19.85 2.89
CA GLU A 109 1.86 -21.07 3.01
C GLU A 109 1.04 -22.11 3.76
N PHE A 110 0.81 -23.23 3.09
CA PHE A 110 0.32 -24.45 3.70
C PHE A 110 1.48 -25.39 3.94
N LYS A 111 1.73 -25.75 5.19
CA LYS A 111 2.79 -26.68 5.56
C LYS A 111 2.22 -27.88 6.30
N ASN A 112 2.55 -29.08 5.84
CA ASN A 112 2.23 -30.31 6.57
C ASN A 112 3.24 -30.52 7.70
N LEU A 113 2.77 -30.52 8.95
CA LEU A 113 3.60 -30.86 10.10
C LEU A 113 3.77 -32.38 10.18
N GLU A 114 4.84 -32.80 10.85
CA GLU A 114 5.13 -34.21 11.15
C GLU A 114 4.00 -34.90 11.92
N ASN A 115 3.24 -34.14 12.74
CA ASN A 115 2.04 -34.62 13.43
C ASN A 115 0.81 -34.79 12.49
N GLY A 116 0.99 -34.72 11.18
CA GLY A 116 -0.10 -34.82 10.19
C GLY A 116 -1.09 -33.65 10.22
N THR A 117 -0.80 -32.58 10.96
CA THR A 117 -1.64 -31.36 10.99
C THR A 117 -1.19 -30.38 9.92
N LEU A 118 -2.13 -29.72 9.26
CA LEU A 118 -1.85 -28.68 8.27
C LEU A 118 -1.74 -27.33 8.98
N GLN A 119 -0.56 -26.72 8.94
CA GLN A 119 -0.36 -25.36 9.42
C GLN A 119 -0.56 -24.37 8.28
N LEU A 120 -1.38 -23.35 8.56
CA LEU A 120 -1.65 -22.25 7.67
C LEU A 120 -0.92 -21.00 8.17
N ASN A 121 0.04 -20.53 7.39
CA ASN A 121 0.74 -19.28 7.61
C ASN A 121 0.38 -18.30 6.49
N ALA A 122 0.30 -17.02 6.83
CA ALA A 122 0.16 -15.97 5.84
C ALA A 122 1.17 -14.85 6.11
N PHE A 123 1.65 -14.22 5.05
CA PHE A 123 2.66 -13.18 5.10
C PHE A 123 2.27 -12.00 4.23
N LYS A 124 2.53 -10.80 4.73
CA LYS A 124 2.29 -9.56 4.01
C LYS A 124 3.44 -9.31 3.03
N ASN A 125 3.10 -9.10 1.76
CA ASN A 125 4.05 -8.64 0.75
C ASN A 125 3.50 -7.41 0.01
N PHE A 126 4.34 -6.78 -0.79
CA PHE A 126 3.99 -5.66 -1.66
C PHE A 126 4.40 -5.95 -3.11
N PHE A 127 3.87 -5.15 -4.02
CA PHE A 127 4.13 -5.32 -5.44
C PHE A 127 5.59 -5.00 -5.78
N GLY A 128 6.27 -5.91 -6.50
CA GLY A 128 7.66 -5.73 -6.96
C GLY A 128 8.74 -6.28 -6.02
N ARG A 129 8.37 -6.92 -4.89
CA ARG A 129 9.30 -7.63 -4.00
C ARG A 129 9.15 -9.14 -4.16
N GLU A 130 10.28 -9.86 -4.13
CA GLU A 130 10.31 -11.32 -4.17
C GLU A 130 9.60 -11.95 -2.94
N TYR A 131 8.93 -13.07 -3.14
CA TYR A 131 8.22 -13.79 -2.07
C TYR A 131 9.17 -14.62 -1.21
N PHE A 132 10.15 -15.24 -1.87
CA PHE A 132 11.16 -16.06 -1.25
C PHE A 132 12.50 -15.39 -1.48
N PRO A 133 13.38 -15.39 -0.48
CA PRO A 133 14.70 -14.83 -0.65
C PRO A 133 15.53 -15.67 -1.63
N SER A 134 16.47 -15.00 -2.29
CA SER A 134 17.48 -15.67 -3.09
C SER A 134 18.29 -16.67 -2.26
N LYS A 135 18.54 -17.86 -2.82
CA LYS A 135 19.14 -19.02 -2.11
C LYS A 135 20.55 -18.74 -1.57
N ASP A 136 21.25 -17.77 -2.14
CA ASP A 136 22.64 -17.45 -1.82
C ASP A 136 22.78 -16.54 -0.58
N ILE A 137 21.66 -15.99 -0.08
CA ILE A 137 21.68 -15.09 1.08
C ILE A 137 21.65 -15.94 2.35
N THR A 138 22.70 -15.84 3.17
CA THR A 138 22.88 -16.67 4.37
C THR A 138 21.88 -16.37 5.50
N TYR A 139 21.34 -15.14 5.57
CA TYR A 139 20.29 -14.76 6.53
C TYR A 139 19.36 -13.70 5.93
N PRO A 140 18.42 -14.11 5.06
CA PRO A 140 17.57 -13.15 4.39
C PRO A 140 16.50 -12.56 5.30
N GLU A 141 16.05 -11.35 4.93
CA GLU A 141 14.89 -10.73 5.56
C GLU A 141 13.63 -11.57 5.31
N LYS A 142 12.92 -11.92 6.38
CA LYS A 142 11.66 -12.68 6.29
C LYS A 142 10.48 -11.73 6.12
N LEU A 143 9.47 -12.17 5.36
CA LEU A 143 8.21 -11.43 5.25
C LEU A 143 7.49 -11.36 6.60
N GLN A 144 6.77 -10.26 6.82
CA GLN A 144 6.01 -10.08 8.05
C GLN A 144 4.82 -11.05 8.08
N SER A 145 4.78 -11.93 9.07
CA SER A 145 3.64 -12.82 9.28
C SER A 145 2.40 -12.04 9.72
N MET A 146 1.23 -12.50 9.28
CA MET A 146 -0.07 -11.98 9.70
C MET A 146 -0.86 -13.02 10.46
N LYS A 147 -1.69 -12.56 11.40
CA LYS A 147 -2.58 -13.44 12.16
C LYS A 147 -3.62 -14.03 11.22
N VAL A 148 -3.70 -15.36 11.19
CA VAL A 148 -4.64 -16.09 10.31
C VAL A 148 -5.90 -16.57 11.07
N HIS A 149 -5.81 -16.71 12.39
CA HIS A 149 -6.96 -17.07 13.22
C HIS A 149 -7.62 -15.81 13.79
N PRO A 150 -8.94 -15.59 13.62
CA PRO A 150 -9.95 -16.50 13.06
C PRO A 150 -10.04 -16.53 11.52
N TYR A 151 -9.61 -15.46 10.85
CA TYR A 151 -9.57 -15.33 9.38
C TYR A 151 -8.46 -14.36 8.96
N ILE A 152 -8.06 -14.43 7.69
CA ILE A 152 -7.12 -13.48 7.09
C ILE A 152 -7.80 -12.12 6.93
N THR A 153 -7.33 -11.11 7.65
CA THR A 153 -7.90 -9.76 7.59
C THR A 153 -7.22 -8.93 6.50
N VAL A 154 -8.01 -8.37 5.59
CA VAL A 154 -7.60 -7.36 4.60
C VAL A 154 -8.25 -6.05 4.98
N GLU A 155 -7.48 -4.97 5.00
CA GLU A 155 -7.94 -3.65 5.46
C GLU A 155 -7.88 -2.63 4.33
N LEU A 156 -8.57 -1.50 4.50
CA LEU A 156 -8.36 -0.32 3.66
C LEU A 156 -7.04 0.37 3.98
N LEU A 157 -6.46 1.02 2.97
CA LEU A 157 -5.26 1.83 3.17
C LEU A 157 -5.59 3.09 3.99
N HIS A 158 -5.03 3.18 5.20
CA HIS A 158 -5.40 4.20 6.20
C HIS A 158 -5.28 5.66 5.70
N LYS A 159 -4.26 5.98 4.89
CA LYS A 159 -4.03 7.34 4.39
C LYS A 159 -4.84 7.72 3.15
N ALA A 160 -5.27 6.73 2.37
CA ALA A 160 -5.93 6.94 1.08
C ALA A 160 -6.86 5.75 0.79
N PRO A 161 -7.96 5.62 1.54
CA PRO A 161 -8.85 4.45 1.43
C PRO A 161 -9.58 4.41 0.09
N ILE A 162 -9.99 5.57 -0.44
CA ILE A 162 -10.70 5.69 -1.72
C ILE A 162 -9.71 5.73 -2.88
N ARG A 163 -10.02 5.02 -3.96
CA ARG A 163 -9.26 5.10 -5.20
C ARG A 163 -9.67 6.34 -5.99
N SER A 164 -8.79 7.35 -5.99
CA SER A 164 -9.00 8.60 -6.71
C SER A 164 -8.69 8.44 -8.20
N TYR A 165 -9.70 8.14 -9.01
CA TYR A 165 -9.59 8.14 -10.47
C TYR A 165 -9.63 9.55 -11.08
N LEU A 166 -10.30 10.47 -10.38
CA LEU A 166 -10.49 11.84 -10.81
C LEU A 166 -9.49 12.73 -10.08
N GLN A 167 -8.63 13.39 -10.84
CA GLN A 167 -7.82 14.47 -10.32
C GLN A 167 -8.60 15.77 -10.44
N ALA A 168 -8.97 16.37 -9.30
CA ALA A 168 -9.57 17.69 -9.31
C ALA A 168 -8.57 18.72 -9.88
N ARG A 169 -9.00 19.47 -10.90
CA ARG A 169 -8.24 20.63 -11.38
C ARG A 169 -8.56 21.79 -10.44
N ASN A 170 -7.60 22.22 -9.65
CA ASN A 170 -7.76 23.44 -8.85
C ASN A 170 -7.76 24.64 -9.80
N VAL A 171 -8.90 25.32 -10.01
CA VAL A 171 -9.01 26.48 -10.92
C VAL A 171 -8.89 27.84 -10.21
N SER A 172 -8.33 27.87 -8.99
CA SER A 172 -8.15 29.12 -8.25
C SER A 172 -6.77 29.75 -8.49
N ILE A 173 -6.73 31.09 -8.63
CA ILE A 173 -5.49 31.91 -8.75
C ILE A 173 -4.54 31.68 -7.56
N PHE A 174 -5.07 31.32 -6.40
CA PHE A 174 -4.29 30.99 -5.20
C PHE A 174 -3.72 29.57 -5.19
N SER A 175 -4.17 28.71 -6.11
CA SER A 175 -3.79 27.30 -6.20
C SER A 175 -3.01 26.97 -7.47
N THR A 176 -3.13 27.81 -8.51
CA THR A 176 -2.48 27.63 -9.81
C THR A 176 -1.79 28.91 -10.27
N GLY A 177 -0.76 28.78 -11.10
CA GLY A 177 0.05 29.92 -11.57
C GLY A 177 1.14 30.36 -10.58
N ILE A 178 1.76 31.52 -10.85
CA ILE A 178 2.93 32.03 -10.09
C ILE A 178 2.57 32.27 -8.63
N VAL A 179 1.40 32.88 -8.36
CA VAL A 179 0.92 33.18 -7.00
C VAL A 179 0.67 31.89 -6.22
N GLY A 180 -0.03 30.92 -6.79
CA GLY A 180 -0.26 29.63 -6.12
C GLY A 180 1.01 28.82 -5.88
N ASN A 181 2.01 28.90 -6.77
CA ASN A 181 3.30 28.23 -6.58
C ASN A 181 4.10 28.84 -5.41
N ILE A 182 4.03 30.16 -5.23
CA ILE A 182 4.66 30.85 -4.10
C ILE A 182 3.97 30.47 -2.79
N LEU A 183 2.63 30.45 -2.77
CA LEU A 183 1.86 30.16 -1.55
C LEU A 183 1.97 28.69 -1.10
N ASN A 184 2.06 27.74 -2.04
CA ASN A 184 2.17 26.31 -1.72
C ASN A 184 3.56 25.86 -1.25
N SER A 185 4.60 26.68 -1.44
CA SER A 185 5.96 26.36 -1.01
C SER A 185 6.34 27.18 0.22
N ARG A 186 6.56 26.50 1.35
CA ARG A 186 6.95 27.15 2.62
C ARG A 186 8.17 28.07 2.47
N TRP A 187 9.12 27.67 1.63
CA TRP A 187 10.35 28.44 1.36
C TRP A 187 10.11 29.68 0.48
N LYS A 188 9.28 29.56 -0.56
CA LYS A 188 8.96 30.70 -1.44
C LYS A 188 8.10 31.73 -0.71
N LEU A 189 7.15 31.27 0.10
CA LEU A 189 6.34 32.12 0.97
C LEU A 189 7.22 32.91 1.95
N ALA A 190 8.16 32.24 2.62
CA ALA A 190 9.10 32.90 3.55
C ALA A 190 9.95 33.97 2.85
N GLY A 191 10.43 33.70 1.63
CA GLY A 191 11.16 34.68 0.83
C GLY A 191 10.33 35.91 0.48
N VAL A 192 9.07 35.73 0.08
CA VAL A 192 8.16 36.86 -0.22
C VAL A 192 7.83 37.67 1.03
N ILE A 193 7.56 37.01 2.17
CA ILE A 193 7.32 37.71 3.44
C ILE A 193 8.56 38.54 3.83
N THR A 194 9.75 38.00 3.64
CA THR A 194 11.00 38.70 3.95
C THR A 194 11.22 39.90 3.04
N LEU A 195 10.90 39.77 1.75
CA LEU A 195 10.96 40.89 0.80
C LEU A 195 9.99 42.01 1.20
N ILE A 196 8.74 41.66 1.56
CA ILE A 196 7.74 42.63 2.03
C ILE A 196 8.22 43.28 3.32
N ALA A 197 8.77 42.51 4.26
CA ALA A 197 9.32 43.04 5.50
C ALA A 197 10.48 43.99 5.24
N LEU A 198 11.40 43.69 4.33
CA LEU A 198 12.52 44.59 3.99
C LEU A 198 12.06 45.93 3.42
N VAL A 199 10.94 45.96 2.71
CA VAL A 199 10.38 47.20 2.13
C VAL A 199 9.56 47.97 3.17
N VAL A 200 8.75 47.27 3.97
CA VAL A 200 7.80 47.89 4.91
C VAL A 200 8.47 48.28 6.23
N PHE A 201 9.45 47.50 6.69
CA PHE A 201 10.11 47.72 7.98
C PHE A 201 10.79 49.10 8.09
N PRO A 202 11.54 49.62 7.09
CA PRO A 202 12.09 50.97 7.15
C PRO A 202 11.02 52.05 7.27
N ILE A 203 9.89 51.89 6.58
CA ILE A 203 8.77 52.84 6.60
C ILE A 203 8.12 52.88 7.98
N ILE A 204 7.99 51.72 8.62
CA ILE A 204 7.46 51.63 9.98
C ILE A 204 8.45 52.21 11.00
N VAL A 205 9.74 51.88 10.89
CA VAL A 205 10.79 52.40 11.79
C VAL A 205 10.88 53.93 11.69
N GLU A 206 10.81 54.50 10.48
CA GLU A 206 10.79 55.96 10.29
C GLU A 206 9.60 56.66 10.95
N LYS A 207 8.47 55.97 11.09
CA LYS A 207 7.28 56.53 11.73
C LYS A 207 7.23 56.31 13.24
N LEU A 208 7.85 55.25 13.76
CA LEU A 208 7.85 54.92 15.18
C LEU A 208 9.05 55.54 15.93
N ASP A 209 10.20 55.69 15.28
CA ASP A 209 11.40 56.30 15.87
C ASP A 209 12.19 57.15 14.84
N PRO A 210 11.81 58.43 14.66
CA PRO A 210 12.38 59.29 13.64
C PRO A 210 13.81 59.74 13.95
N GLU A 211 14.25 59.69 15.20
CA GLU A 211 15.59 60.13 15.61
C GLU A 211 16.64 59.09 15.20
N THR A 212 16.38 57.82 15.47
CA THR A 212 17.24 56.71 15.05
C THR A 212 17.34 56.60 13.53
N ALA A 213 16.24 56.83 12.80
CA ALA A 213 16.24 56.81 11.34
C ALA A 213 17.09 57.95 10.71
N ARG A 214 17.12 59.14 11.34
CA ARG A 214 17.97 60.25 10.90
C ARG A 214 19.45 59.97 11.12
N ALA A 215 19.81 59.43 12.29
CA ALA A 215 21.19 59.05 12.60
C ALA A 215 21.74 58.01 11.60
N ILE A 216 20.96 56.98 11.27
CA ILE A 216 21.34 55.95 10.30
C ILE A 216 21.53 56.54 8.89
N ARG A 217 20.67 57.49 8.47
CA ARG A 217 20.80 58.17 7.16
C ARG A 217 22.04 59.06 7.09
N GLU A 218 22.40 59.74 8.18
CA GLU A 218 23.61 60.56 8.24
C GLU A 218 24.88 59.71 8.18
N GLU A 219 24.91 58.58 8.89
CA GLU A 219 26.02 57.63 8.79
C GLU A 219 26.14 56.99 7.40
N ALA A 220 25.01 56.64 6.77
CA ALA A 220 25.00 56.10 5.41
C ALA A 220 25.53 57.13 4.39
N LYS A 221 25.13 58.40 4.52
CA LYS A 221 25.65 59.49 3.70
C LYS A 221 27.13 59.75 3.95
N ARG A 222 27.59 59.67 5.20
CA ARG A 222 29.02 59.80 5.56
C ARG A 222 29.85 58.69 4.90
N LYS A 223 29.42 57.43 5.02
CA LYS A 223 30.08 56.28 4.39
C LYS A 223 30.06 56.32 2.86
N GLN A 224 29.01 56.87 2.24
CA GLN A 224 29.00 57.09 0.79
C GLN A 224 30.01 58.17 0.39
N ARG A 225 30.05 59.31 1.09
CA ARG A 225 31.03 60.39 0.83
C ARG A 225 32.46 59.90 0.96
N GLU A 226 32.75 59.09 1.98
CA GLU A 226 34.07 58.45 2.17
C GLU A 226 34.43 57.51 1.01
N LYS A 227 33.48 56.72 0.50
CA LYS A 227 33.70 55.87 -0.68
C LYS A 227 33.98 56.67 -1.96
N TYR A 228 33.24 57.75 -2.21
CA TYR A 228 33.48 58.60 -3.37
C TYR A 228 34.79 59.40 -3.26
N ALA A 229 35.16 59.83 -2.04
CA ALA A 229 36.45 60.47 -1.79
C ALA A 229 37.63 59.51 -2.03
N ALA A 230 37.50 58.24 -1.64
CA ALA A 230 38.53 57.21 -1.87
C ALA A 230 38.69 56.80 -3.35
N VAL A 231 37.65 56.99 -4.18
CA VAL A 231 37.71 56.75 -5.63
C VAL A 231 38.28 57.96 -6.38
N ALA A 232 38.10 59.18 -5.86
CA ALA A 232 38.67 60.40 -6.42
C ALA A 232 40.15 60.63 -6.04
N SER A 233 40.70 59.87 -5.09
CA SER A 233 42.10 59.93 -4.64
C SER A 233 42.99 58.84 -5.23
N LYS A 234 42.59 58.22 -6.35
CA LYS A 234 43.39 57.33 -7.20
C LYS A 234 43.48 57.92 -8.60
#